data_AF-A0A938IQS9-F1
#
_entry.id   AF-A0A938IQS9-F1
#
_cell.length_a   1.000
_cell.length_b   1.000
_cell.length_c   1.000
_cell.angle_alpha   90.00
_cell.angle_beta   90.00
_cell.angle_gamma   90.00
#
_symmetry.space_group_name_H-M   'P 1'
#
loop_
_entity.id
_entity.type
_entity.pdbx_description
1 polymer ?
#
loop_
_entity_poly.entity_id
_entity_poly.type
_entity_poly.pdbx_seq_one_letter_code
_entity_poly.pdbx_strand_id
1 'polypeptide(L)'
;MDSDTRNRLSREIMASAAILNRGSESVRAVMASEENRFTHALTDLQRLSHGEGIPIAIVGGLGAIRYGYPAATQDIDIGVARSQLDALVKVAPRYGFKVAWEAKSGWHTLTHGDVEINVVPEGGKARNKAPTTIPGPSKLGVQQGLDYASLRGWLELKLSSGRQKDRGHVVEVMKKAEWQSLQEAREYIAQVHQSYVELFDQLYEEAQEERKQEEQRGGAAP
;
A
#
# COMPACT_ATOMS: atom_id res chain seq x y z
N MET A 1 25.17 -35.51 -12.90
CA MET A 1 24.42 -34.82 -11.83
C MET A 1 23.85 -35.84 -10.88
N ASP A 2 24.34 -35.84 -9.65
CA ASP A 2 23.95 -36.75 -8.57
C ASP A 2 22.50 -36.50 -8.13
N SER A 3 21.86 -37.54 -7.60
CA SER A 3 20.47 -37.57 -7.12
C SER A 3 20.20 -36.47 -6.07
N ASP A 4 21.16 -36.24 -5.18
CA ASP A 4 21.07 -35.21 -4.14
C ASP A 4 21.08 -33.78 -4.71
N THR A 5 21.85 -33.54 -5.79
CA THR A 5 21.86 -32.24 -6.46
C THR A 5 20.52 -31.95 -7.13
N ARG A 6 19.89 -32.97 -7.74
CA ARG A 6 18.55 -32.84 -8.35
C ARG A 6 17.45 -32.59 -7.31
N ASN A 7 17.50 -33.29 -6.17
CA ASN A 7 16.53 -33.12 -5.08
C ASN A 7 16.65 -31.77 -4.37
N ARG A 8 17.86 -31.22 -4.28
CA ARG A 8 18.08 -29.86 -3.75
C ARG A 8 17.57 -28.79 -4.72
N LEU A 9 17.93 -28.90 -6.00
CA LEU A 9 17.48 -27.96 -7.03
C LEU A 9 15.94 -27.94 -7.16
N SER A 10 15.30 -29.10 -7.09
CA SER A 10 13.83 -29.21 -7.12
C SER A 10 13.17 -28.51 -5.92
N ARG A 11 13.73 -28.66 -4.71
CA ARG A 11 13.23 -27.95 -3.51
C ARG A 11 13.41 -26.44 -3.61
N GLU A 12 14.56 -25.97 -4.11
CA GLU A 12 14.83 -24.54 -4.30
C GLU A 12 13.92 -23.91 -5.35
N ILE A 13 13.62 -24.62 -6.46
CA ILE A 13 12.65 -24.19 -7.47
C ILE A 13 11.24 -24.13 -6.89
N MET A 14 10.81 -25.16 -6.16
CA MET A 14 9.48 -25.18 -5.54
C MET A 14 9.31 -24.08 -4.50
N ALA A 15 10.33 -23.81 -3.68
CA ALA A 15 10.33 -22.69 -2.74
C ALA A 15 10.25 -21.35 -3.47
N SER A 16 11.00 -21.17 -4.57
CA SER A 16 10.98 -19.95 -5.37
C SER A 16 9.63 -19.73 -6.06
N ALA A 17 9.03 -20.78 -6.62
CA ALA A 17 7.70 -20.75 -7.21
C ALA A 17 6.63 -20.40 -6.17
N ALA A 18 6.74 -20.93 -4.95
CA ALA A 18 5.85 -20.58 -3.85
C ALA A 18 5.98 -19.10 -3.44
N ILE A 19 7.20 -18.55 -3.41
CA ILE A 19 7.44 -17.13 -3.12
C ILE A 19 6.84 -16.24 -4.22
N LEU A 20 7.06 -16.58 -5.49
CA LEU A 20 6.50 -15.84 -6.64
C LEU A 20 4.97 -15.90 -6.65
N ASN A 21 4.40 -17.07 -6.36
CA ASN A 21 2.95 -17.22 -6.29
C ASN A 21 2.36 -16.38 -5.14
N ARG A 22 2.94 -16.46 -3.93
CA ARG A 22 2.51 -15.65 -2.78
C ARG A 22 2.65 -14.15 -3.01
N GLY A 23 3.69 -13.72 -3.73
CA GLY A 23 3.90 -12.32 -4.09
C GLY A 23 2.92 -11.80 -5.14
N SER A 24 2.39 -12.67 -6.00
CA SER A 24 1.42 -12.30 -7.05
C SER A 24 -0.03 -12.38 -6.60
N GLU A 25 -0.35 -13.06 -5.49
CA GLU A 25 -1.69 -13.10 -4.88
C GLU A 25 -2.23 -11.69 -4.59
N SER A 26 -1.40 -10.77 -4.09
CA SER A 26 -1.82 -9.39 -3.85
C SER A 26 -2.23 -8.68 -5.14
N VAL A 27 -1.52 -8.97 -6.24
CA VAL A 27 -1.83 -8.40 -7.56
C VAL A 27 -3.15 -8.96 -8.08
N ARG A 28 -3.35 -10.28 -8.01
CA ARG A 28 -4.60 -10.93 -8.46
C ARG A 28 -5.80 -10.54 -7.59
N ALA A 29 -5.59 -10.34 -6.29
CA ALA A 29 -6.63 -9.85 -5.38
C ALA A 29 -7.13 -8.46 -5.81
N VAL A 30 -6.24 -7.52 -6.12
CA VAL A 30 -6.62 -6.14 -6.46
C VAL A 30 -7.08 -6.00 -7.91
N MET A 31 -6.40 -6.64 -8.86
CA MET A 31 -6.66 -6.45 -10.30
C MET A 31 -7.72 -7.39 -10.87
N ALA A 32 -7.85 -8.60 -10.33
CA ALA A 32 -8.74 -9.63 -10.84
C ALA A 32 -9.84 -10.02 -9.84
N SER A 33 -9.81 -9.48 -8.61
CA SER A 33 -10.70 -9.93 -7.52
C SER A 33 -10.65 -11.44 -7.30
N GLU A 34 -9.49 -12.06 -7.56
CA GLU A 34 -9.31 -13.51 -7.38
C GLU A 34 -9.42 -13.86 -5.90
N GLU A 35 -10.25 -14.86 -5.60
CA GLU A 35 -10.38 -15.36 -4.24
C GLU A 35 -9.04 -15.95 -3.74
N ASN A 36 -8.46 -15.28 -2.75
CA ASN A 36 -7.25 -15.67 -2.06
C ASN A 36 -7.18 -15.01 -0.67
N ARG A 37 -6.10 -15.26 0.08
CA ARG A 37 -5.88 -14.75 1.43
C ARG A 37 -6.05 -13.23 1.58
N PHE A 38 -5.65 -12.43 0.58
CA PHE A 38 -5.83 -10.98 0.62
C PHE A 38 -7.31 -10.60 0.48
N THR A 39 -8.03 -11.20 -0.46
CA THR A 39 -9.47 -10.92 -0.63
C THR A 39 -10.30 -11.34 0.60
N HIS A 40 -9.92 -12.43 1.28
CA HIS A 40 -10.55 -12.82 2.54
C HIS A 40 -10.29 -11.79 3.64
N ALA A 41 -9.04 -11.36 3.83
CA ALA A 41 -8.68 -10.32 4.79
C ALA A 41 -9.38 -8.98 4.48
N LEU A 42 -9.44 -8.57 3.21
CA LEU A 42 -10.14 -7.34 2.77
C LEU A 42 -11.65 -7.44 2.99
N THR A 43 -12.26 -8.60 2.76
CA THR A 43 -13.69 -8.84 3.00
C THR A 43 -14.02 -8.69 4.49
N ASP A 44 -13.21 -9.27 5.37
CA ASP A 44 -13.44 -9.15 6.81
C ASP A 44 -13.07 -7.75 7.35
N LEU A 45 -12.09 -7.06 6.76
CA LEU A 45 -11.81 -5.65 7.07
C LEU A 45 -13.00 -4.76 6.66
N GLN A 46 -13.62 -5.02 5.51
CA GLN A 46 -14.82 -4.31 5.06
C GLN A 46 -15.98 -4.53 6.02
N ARG A 47 -16.20 -5.77 6.46
CA ARG A 47 -17.23 -6.11 7.46
C ARG A 47 -16.98 -5.42 8.79
N LEU A 48 -15.74 -5.45 9.29
CA LEU A 48 -15.33 -4.76 10.50
C LEU A 48 -15.60 -3.26 10.38
N SER A 49 -15.07 -2.65 9.33
CA SER A 49 -15.16 -1.20 9.11
C SER A 49 -16.61 -0.73 9.04
N HIS A 50 -17.46 -1.46 8.33
CA HIS A 50 -18.88 -1.13 8.22
C HIS A 50 -19.65 -1.38 9.53
N GLY A 51 -19.41 -2.53 10.17
CA GLY A 51 -20.13 -2.93 11.39
C GLY A 51 -19.82 -2.04 12.60
N GLU A 52 -18.60 -1.51 12.68
CA GLU A 52 -18.13 -0.69 13.80
C GLU A 52 -18.09 0.81 13.46
N GLY A 53 -18.41 1.20 12.23
CA GLY A 53 -18.37 2.60 11.78
C GLY A 53 -16.96 3.20 11.84
N ILE A 54 -15.93 2.41 11.56
CA ILE A 54 -14.52 2.82 11.56
C ILE A 54 -14.07 2.99 10.11
N PRO A 55 -13.89 4.22 9.58
CA PRO A 55 -13.31 4.41 8.26
C PRO A 55 -11.88 3.87 8.20
N ILE A 56 -11.55 3.09 7.17
CA ILE A 56 -10.25 2.47 6.98
C ILE A 56 -9.74 2.79 5.58
N ALA A 57 -8.57 3.42 5.47
CA ALA A 57 -7.94 3.72 4.19
C ALA A 57 -6.82 2.72 3.88
N ILE A 58 -6.82 2.06 2.72
CA ILE A 58 -5.69 1.24 2.27
C ILE A 58 -4.61 2.15 1.69
N VAL A 59 -3.40 2.14 2.27
CA VAL A 59 -2.34 3.13 2.01
C VAL A 59 -1.01 2.54 1.51
N GLY A 60 -0.94 1.21 1.47
CA GLY A 60 0.28 0.43 1.30
C GLY A 60 0.68 0.06 -0.12
N GLY A 61 1.31 -1.10 -0.25
CA GLY A 61 1.63 -1.74 -1.53
C GLY A 61 0.39 -1.99 -2.38
N LEU A 62 -0.73 -2.40 -1.77
CA LEU A 62 -2.00 -2.59 -2.48
C LEU A 62 -2.50 -1.32 -3.17
N GLY A 63 -2.20 -0.14 -2.63
CA GLY A 63 -2.51 1.13 -3.29
C GLY A 63 -1.75 1.32 -4.61
N ALA A 64 -0.49 0.88 -4.69
CA ALA A 64 0.27 0.92 -5.95
C ALA A 64 -0.40 0.05 -7.02
N ILE A 65 -0.86 -1.15 -6.63
CA ILE A 65 -1.56 -2.09 -7.51
C ILE A 65 -2.88 -1.49 -7.99
N ARG A 66 -3.63 -0.85 -7.08
CA ARG A 66 -4.88 -0.15 -7.40
C ARG A 66 -4.69 0.95 -8.45
N TYR A 67 -3.52 1.58 -8.46
CA TYR A 67 -3.12 2.61 -9.43
C TYR A 67 -2.31 2.07 -10.62
N GLY A 68 -2.38 0.76 -10.87
CA GLY A 68 -1.87 0.15 -12.10
C GLY A 68 -0.42 -0.30 -12.06
N TYR A 69 0.28 -0.20 -10.93
CA TYR A 69 1.62 -0.77 -10.78
C TYR A 69 1.58 -2.11 -10.02
N PRO A 70 1.89 -3.26 -10.66
CA PRO A 70 1.76 -4.59 -10.06
C PRO A 70 2.87 -4.88 -9.04
N ALA A 71 2.93 -4.10 -7.96
CA ALA A 71 3.83 -4.31 -6.84
C ALA A 71 3.43 -5.56 -6.05
N ALA A 72 4.31 -6.56 -6.00
CA ALA A 72 4.15 -7.67 -5.07
C ALA A 72 4.26 -7.16 -3.62
N THR A 73 3.28 -7.49 -2.79
CA THR A 73 3.27 -7.18 -1.35
C THR A 73 2.78 -8.38 -0.55
N GLN A 74 3.22 -8.48 0.70
CA GLN A 74 2.92 -9.62 1.58
C GLN A 74 1.93 -9.24 2.69
N ASP A 75 1.62 -7.95 2.79
CA ASP A 75 0.92 -7.28 3.89
C ASP A 75 -0.12 -6.27 3.36
N ILE A 76 -0.98 -5.80 4.26
CA ILE A 76 -1.97 -4.76 4.02
C ILE A 76 -1.67 -3.60 4.97
N ASP A 77 -1.29 -2.44 4.45
CA ASP A 77 -1.18 -1.22 5.27
C ASP A 77 -2.53 -0.48 5.28
N ILE A 78 -3.07 -0.21 6.48
CA ILE A 78 -4.32 0.51 6.68
C ILE A 78 -4.12 1.78 7.52
N GLY A 79 -4.61 2.92 7.04
CA GLY A 79 -4.71 4.17 7.79
C GLY A 79 -6.00 4.21 8.60
N VAL A 80 -5.90 4.56 9.89
CA VAL A 80 -7.04 4.64 10.81
C VAL A 80 -6.95 5.90 11.67
N ALA A 81 -8.11 6.51 11.95
CA ALA A 81 -8.18 7.71 12.78
C ALA A 81 -7.66 7.45 14.21
N ARG A 82 -6.95 8.41 14.79
CA ARG A 82 -6.31 8.25 16.11
C ARG A 82 -7.33 7.89 17.19
N SER A 83 -8.50 8.49 17.13
CA SER A 83 -9.61 8.28 18.08
C SER A 83 -10.27 6.90 17.96
N GLN A 84 -9.98 6.15 16.91
CA GLN A 84 -10.61 4.85 16.63
C GLN A 84 -9.66 3.65 16.77
N LEU A 85 -8.37 3.87 17.07
CA LEU A 85 -7.38 2.80 17.19
C LEU A 85 -7.73 1.80 18.30
N ASP A 86 -8.07 2.30 19.50
CA ASP A 86 -8.44 1.44 20.63
C ASP A 86 -9.70 0.62 20.32
N ALA A 87 -10.67 1.24 19.63
CA ALA A 87 -11.89 0.58 19.18
C ALA A 87 -11.56 -0.53 18.18
N LEU A 88 -10.76 -0.23 17.14
CA LEU A 88 -10.30 -1.18 16.12
C LEU A 88 -9.65 -2.40 16.78
N VAL A 89 -8.64 -2.20 17.62
CA VAL A 89 -7.88 -3.30 18.24
C VAL A 89 -8.80 -4.16 19.11
N LYS A 90 -9.71 -3.54 19.87
CA LYS A 90 -10.65 -4.23 20.74
C LYS A 90 -11.67 -5.08 19.97
N VAL A 91 -12.14 -4.62 18.82
CA VAL A 91 -13.21 -5.29 18.04
C VAL A 91 -12.66 -6.25 16.98
N ALA A 92 -11.43 -6.05 16.51
CA ALA A 92 -10.82 -6.86 15.45
C ALA A 92 -10.93 -8.39 15.66
N PRO A 93 -10.72 -8.95 16.88
CA PRO A 93 -10.92 -10.37 17.13
C PRO A 93 -12.31 -10.93 16.81
N ARG A 94 -13.36 -10.10 16.86
CA ARG A 94 -14.73 -10.51 16.52
C ARG A 94 -14.93 -10.75 15.03
N TYR A 95 -14.04 -10.21 14.21
CA TYR A 95 -14.06 -10.31 12.74
C TYR A 95 -12.96 -11.24 12.22
N GLY A 96 -12.37 -12.09 13.07
CA GLY A 96 -11.39 -13.10 12.67
C GLY A 96 -9.93 -12.63 12.63
N PHE A 97 -9.65 -11.38 13.01
CA PHE A 97 -8.28 -10.86 13.13
C PHE A 97 -7.65 -11.25 14.48
N LYS A 98 -6.34 -11.44 14.51
CA LYS A 98 -5.58 -11.52 15.75
C LYS A 98 -4.76 -10.25 15.93
N VAL A 99 -4.65 -9.76 17.15
CA VAL A 99 -3.75 -8.66 17.48
C VAL A 99 -2.36 -9.25 17.72
N ALA A 100 -1.46 -9.05 16.76
CA ALA A 100 -0.10 -9.59 16.82
C ALA A 100 0.84 -8.67 17.60
N TRP A 101 0.63 -7.35 17.51
CA TRP A 101 1.43 -6.37 18.22
C TRP A 101 0.68 -5.06 18.48
N GLU A 102 0.90 -4.47 19.65
CA GLU A 102 0.33 -3.17 20.03
C GLU A 102 1.41 -2.21 20.54
N ALA A 103 1.44 -0.99 20.01
CA ALA A 103 2.29 0.07 20.53
C ALA A 103 1.51 1.28 21.01
N LYS A 104 2.04 1.93 22.06
CA LYS A 104 1.53 3.23 22.57
C LYS A 104 1.55 4.34 21.53
N SER A 105 2.40 4.21 20.51
CA SER A 105 2.45 5.14 19.38
C SER A 105 1.21 5.05 18.48
N GLY A 106 0.39 4.00 18.59
CA GLY A 106 -0.76 3.71 17.74
C GLY A 106 -0.43 2.86 16.51
N TRP A 107 0.85 2.51 16.33
CA TRP A 107 1.25 1.53 15.33
C TRP A 107 0.92 0.15 15.88
N HIS A 108 0.05 -0.57 15.18
CA HIS A 108 -0.39 -1.89 15.57
C HIS A 108 -0.19 -2.86 14.41
N THR A 109 -0.08 -4.13 14.73
CA THR A 109 -0.06 -5.20 13.73
C THR A 109 -1.18 -6.16 14.05
N LEU A 110 -2.08 -6.36 13.09
CA LEU A 110 -3.07 -7.42 13.12
C LEU A 110 -2.66 -8.53 12.14
N THR A 111 -3.23 -9.71 12.29
CA THR A 111 -3.07 -10.80 11.31
C THR A 111 -4.41 -11.42 10.99
N HIS A 112 -4.63 -11.76 9.73
CA HIS A 112 -5.75 -12.58 9.26
C HIS A 112 -5.18 -13.77 8.48
N GLY A 113 -5.29 -14.98 9.04
CA GLY A 113 -4.52 -16.12 8.54
C GLY A 113 -3.01 -15.83 8.57
N ASP A 114 -2.39 -15.85 7.40
CA ASP A 114 -0.98 -15.54 7.15
C ASP A 114 -0.75 -14.15 6.53
N VAL A 115 -1.79 -13.32 6.42
CA VAL A 115 -1.69 -11.92 5.97
C VAL A 115 -1.47 -11.02 7.18
N GLU A 116 -0.40 -10.22 7.15
CA GLU A 116 -0.14 -9.16 8.11
C GLU A 116 -0.91 -7.89 7.71
N ILE A 117 -1.52 -7.22 8.69
CA ILE A 117 -2.21 -5.95 8.52
C ILE A 117 -1.53 -4.92 9.42
N ASN A 118 -0.82 -3.99 8.78
CA ASN A 118 -0.10 -2.91 9.44
C ASN A 118 -1.03 -1.70 9.63
N VAL A 119 -1.32 -1.37 10.89
CA VAL A 119 -2.16 -0.24 11.26
C VAL A 119 -1.30 1.01 11.38
N VAL A 120 -1.58 1.97 10.49
CA VAL A 120 -0.93 3.26 10.38
C VAL A 120 -1.78 4.32 11.09
N PRO A 121 -1.33 4.88 12.22
CA PRO A 121 -2.13 5.81 13.01
C PRO A 121 -2.11 7.22 12.42
N GLU A 122 -3.29 7.84 12.31
CA GLU A 122 -3.39 9.29 12.13
C GLU A 122 -2.60 10.03 13.22
N GLY A 123 -1.94 11.12 12.83
CA GLY A 123 -1.13 11.94 13.75
C GLY A 123 0.23 11.32 14.07
N GLY A 124 0.49 10.07 13.66
CA GLY A 124 1.82 9.47 13.71
C GLY A 124 2.78 10.15 12.72
N LYS A 125 4.08 9.87 12.83
CA LYS A 125 5.06 10.28 11.81
C LYS A 125 5.48 9.06 10.99
N ALA A 126 5.44 9.17 9.66
CA ALA A 126 5.89 8.10 8.76
C ALA A 126 7.39 7.80 8.90
N ARG A 127 8.17 8.79 9.34
CA ARG A 127 9.57 8.67 9.79
C ARG A 127 9.91 9.77 10.77
N ASN A 128 10.96 9.61 11.57
CA ASN A 128 11.36 10.58 12.60
C ASN A 128 11.52 12.02 12.06
N LYS A 129 12.05 12.16 10.84
CA LYS A 129 12.28 13.45 10.16
C LYS A 129 11.15 13.87 9.21
N ALA A 130 9.98 13.22 9.24
CA ALA A 130 8.85 13.65 8.44
C ALA A 130 8.40 15.06 8.88
N PRO A 131 8.25 16.02 7.95
CA PRO A 131 7.84 17.38 8.28
C PRO A 131 6.40 17.47 8.79
N THR A 132 5.53 16.57 8.34
CA THR A 132 4.12 16.49 8.74
C THR A 132 3.79 15.13 9.35
N THR A 133 2.60 15.04 9.94
CA THR A 133 2.04 13.79 10.46
C THR A 133 1.20 13.09 9.41
N ILE A 134 1.03 11.77 9.58
CA ILE A 134 0.16 10.94 8.76
C ILE A 134 -1.29 11.46 8.84
N PRO A 135 -1.93 11.78 7.70
CA PRO A 135 -3.33 12.18 7.67
C PRO A 135 -4.28 11.02 8.05
N GLY A 136 -5.44 11.34 8.61
CA GLY A 136 -6.49 10.37 8.87
C GLY A 136 -7.26 9.93 7.62
N PRO A 137 -8.10 8.89 7.73
CA PRO A 137 -8.85 8.31 6.60
C PRO A 137 -9.63 9.33 5.77
N SER A 138 -10.31 10.28 6.42
CA SER A 138 -11.11 11.29 5.72
C SER A 138 -10.25 12.19 4.81
N LYS A 139 -9.07 12.62 5.27
CA LYS A 139 -8.10 13.37 4.44
C LYS A 139 -7.49 12.50 3.34
N LEU A 140 -7.33 11.21 3.61
CA LEU A 140 -6.91 10.21 2.61
C LEU A 140 -7.99 9.93 1.56
N GLY A 141 -9.22 10.44 1.73
CA GLY A 141 -10.32 10.29 0.79
C GLY A 141 -11.37 9.25 1.19
N VAL A 142 -11.22 8.60 2.36
CA VAL A 142 -12.14 7.58 2.85
C VAL A 142 -12.99 8.13 3.99
N GLN A 143 -14.27 8.41 3.69
CA GLN A 143 -15.19 8.99 4.69
C GLN A 143 -15.88 7.92 5.54
N GLN A 144 -16.09 6.73 4.99
CA GLN A 144 -16.79 5.62 5.63
C GLN A 144 -16.33 4.30 5.03
N GLY A 145 -16.48 3.21 5.78
CA GLY A 145 -16.13 1.88 5.28
C GLY A 145 -14.63 1.72 5.02
N LEU A 146 -14.31 0.63 4.32
CA LEU A 146 -12.97 0.34 3.82
C LEU A 146 -12.90 0.80 2.37
N ASP A 147 -11.89 1.58 2.03
CA ASP A 147 -11.57 1.90 0.63
C ASP A 147 -10.07 2.20 0.48
N TYR A 148 -9.60 2.27 -0.76
CA TYR A 148 -8.27 2.75 -1.06
C TYR A 148 -8.16 4.25 -0.78
N ALA A 149 -7.02 4.68 -0.23
CA ALA A 149 -6.71 6.10 -0.19
C ALA A 149 -6.72 6.66 -1.62
N SER A 150 -7.32 7.84 -1.80
CA SER A 150 -7.28 8.61 -3.05
C SER A 150 -5.84 8.81 -3.54
N LEU A 151 -5.65 9.04 -4.85
CA LEU A 151 -4.30 9.11 -5.44
C LEU A 151 -3.44 10.16 -4.72
N ARG A 152 -4.00 11.35 -4.47
CA ARG A 152 -3.34 12.43 -3.73
C ARG A 152 -2.94 12.03 -2.30
N GLY A 153 -3.81 11.31 -1.59
CA GLY A 153 -3.56 10.86 -0.22
C GLY A 153 -2.54 9.73 -0.15
N TRP A 154 -2.61 8.80 -1.11
CA TRP A 154 -1.61 7.75 -1.27
C TRP A 154 -0.23 8.33 -1.59
N LEU A 155 -0.16 9.29 -2.52
CA LEU A 155 1.09 9.99 -2.86
C LEU A 155 1.67 10.73 -1.66
N GLU A 156 0.87 11.49 -0.92
CA GLU A 156 1.32 12.16 0.33
C GLU A 156 2.02 11.17 1.27
N LEU A 157 1.41 10.01 1.52
CA LEU A 157 1.99 8.99 2.39
C LEU A 157 3.29 8.40 1.85
N LYS A 158 3.35 8.12 0.54
CA LYS A 158 4.58 7.59 -0.10
C LYS A 158 5.73 8.59 -0.05
N LEU A 159 5.45 9.87 -0.29
CA LEU A 159 6.43 10.95 -0.15
C LEU A 159 6.89 11.11 1.30
N SER A 160 5.97 10.95 2.25
CA SER A 160 6.26 11.11 3.68
C SER A 160 7.20 10.03 4.24
N SER A 161 7.14 8.80 3.70
CA SER A 161 7.90 7.65 4.21
C SER A 161 9.40 7.76 3.98
N GLY A 162 9.82 8.43 2.90
CA GLY A 162 11.22 8.54 2.49
C GLY A 162 11.90 7.21 2.13
N ARG A 163 11.14 6.13 1.90
CA ARG A 163 11.70 4.81 1.51
C ARG A 163 11.96 4.75 0.02
N GLN A 164 13.09 4.19 -0.40
CA GLN A 164 13.41 4.01 -1.83
C GLN A 164 12.37 3.15 -2.56
N LYS A 165 11.85 2.11 -1.91
CA LYS A 165 10.76 1.27 -2.46
C LYS A 165 9.52 2.10 -2.80
N ASP A 166 9.12 3.03 -1.91
CA ASP A 166 7.95 3.88 -2.14
C ASP A 166 8.21 4.89 -3.26
N ARG A 167 9.44 5.42 -3.39
CA ARG A 167 9.82 6.28 -4.53
C ARG A 167 9.61 5.55 -5.86
N GLY A 168 10.10 4.31 -5.97
CA GLY A 168 9.91 3.50 -7.17
C GLY A 168 8.43 3.23 -7.48
N HIS A 169 7.61 2.94 -6.47
CA HIS A 169 6.16 2.81 -6.66
C HIS A 169 5.52 4.11 -7.18
N VAL A 170 5.94 5.27 -6.67
CA VAL A 170 5.40 6.58 -7.09
C VAL A 170 5.75 6.86 -8.55
N VAL A 171 7.01 6.66 -8.95
CA VAL A 171 7.47 6.83 -10.34
C VAL A 171 6.63 5.97 -11.29
N GLU A 172 6.46 4.69 -10.96
CA GLU A 172 5.71 3.74 -11.77
C GLU A 172 4.21 4.07 -11.87
N VAL A 173 3.61 4.57 -10.79
CA VAL A 173 2.22 5.05 -10.82
C VAL A 173 2.10 6.34 -11.63
N MET A 174 3.05 7.28 -11.50
CA MET A 174 3.06 8.53 -12.26
C MET A 174 3.18 8.31 -13.78
N LYS A 175 3.88 7.26 -14.22
CA LYS A 175 3.96 6.87 -15.64
C LYS A 175 2.60 6.53 -16.24
N LYS A 176 1.66 6.03 -15.42
CA LYS A 176 0.35 5.51 -15.82
C LYS A 176 -0.82 6.41 -15.47
N ALA A 177 -0.63 7.32 -14.52
CA ALA A 177 -1.68 8.21 -14.05
C ALA A 177 -2.00 9.31 -15.08
N GLU A 178 -3.28 9.68 -15.14
CA GLU A 178 -3.73 10.81 -15.95
C GLU A 178 -3.13 12.13 -15.47
N TRP A 179 -2.75 13.00 -16.41
CA TRP A 179 -2.13 14.29 -16.10
C TRP A 179 -2.98 15.13 -15.15
N GLN A 180 -4.30 15.15 -15.36
CA GLN A 180 -5.21 15.91 -14.50
C GLN A 180 -5.19 15.41 -13.04
N SER A 181 -5.18 14.09 -12.84
CA SER A 181 -5.09 13.50 -11.49
C SER A 181 -3.76 13.80 -10.82
N LEU A 182 -2.67 13.88 -11.58
CA LEU A 182 -1.36 14.29 -11.07
C LEU A 182 -1.30 15.78 -10.71
N GLN A 183 -1.95 16.65 -11.50
CA GLN A 183 -2.07 18.07 -11.16
C GLN A 183 -2.87 18.27 -9.86
N GLU A 184 -4.02 17.63 -9.74
CA GLU A 184 -4.84 17.68 -8.52
C GLU A 184 -4.07 17.15 -7.30
N ALA A 185 -3.27 16.09 -7.46
CA ALA A 185 -2.41 15.57 -6.41
C ALA A 185 -1.32 16.57 -6.02
N ARG A 186 -0.66 17.19 -7.00
CA ARG A 186 0.38 18.19 -6.76
C ARG A 186 -0.16 19.43 -6.05
N GLU A 187 -1.32 19.93 -6.46
CA GLU A 187 -2.01 21.07 -5.82
C GLU A 187 -2.35 20.75 -4.36
N TYR A 188 -2.83 19.54 -4.09
CA TYR A 188 -3.07 19.08 -2.73
C TYR A 188 -1.76 19.02 -1.92
N ILE A 189 -0.70 18.42 -2.47
CA ILE A 189 0.60 18.28 -1.80
C ILE A 189 1.23 19.66 -1.49
N ALA A 190 0.99 20.67 -2.33
CA ALA A 190 1.42 22.05 -2.09
C ALA A 190 0.81 22.66 -0.83
N GLN A 191 -0.34 22.17 -0.37
CA GLN A 191 -0.95 22.58 0.90
C GLN A 191 -0.40 21.78 2.10
N VAL A 192 0.30 20.67 1.87
CA VAL A 192 0.84 19.80 2.92
C VAL A 192 2.22 20.29 3.37
N HIS A 193 3.22 20.27 2.48
CA HIS A 193 4.57 20.72 2.80
C HIS A 193 5.43 20.92 1.54
N GLN A 194 6.23 21.99 1.52
CA GLN A 194 7.06 22.36 0.36
C GLN A 194 8.04 21.25 -0.07
N SER A 195 8.69 20.56 0.89
CA SER A 195 9.62 19.48 0.56
C SER A 195 8.95 18.28 -0.11
N TYR A 196 7.65 18.10 0.04
CA TYR A 196 6.92 17.04 -0.66
C TYR A 196 6.59 17.46 -2.08
N VAL A 197 6.37 18.75 -2.35
CA VAL A 197 6.24 19.29 -3.71
C VAL A 197 7.53 19.09 -4.49
N GLU A 198 8.67 19.48 -3.90
CA GLU A 198 10.00 19.31 -4.52
C GLU A 198 10.27 17.84 -4.85
N LEU A 199 9.96 16.94 -3.92
CA LEU A 199 10.11 15.51 -4.14
C LEU A 199 9.12 14.98 -5.19
N PHE A 200 7.88 15.43 -5.18
CA PHE A 200 6.89 15.07 -6.19
C PHE A 200 7.37 15.47 -7.59
N ASP A 201 7.84 16.70 -7.75
CA ASP A 201 8.32 17.22 -9.04
C ASP A 201 9.53 16.43 -9.52
N GLN A 202 10.48 16.13 -8.63
CA GLN A 202 11.63 15.28 -8.94
C GLN A 202 11.19 13.89 -9.44
N LEU A 203 10.27 13.22 -8.74
CA LEU A 203 9.82 11.88 -9.12
C LEU A 203 8.97 11.90 -10.41
N TYR A 204 8.27 13.00 -10.67
CA TYR A 204 7.55 13.17 -11.92
C TYR A 204 8.51 13.33 -13.10
N GLU A 205 9.58 14.12 -12.96
CA GLU A 205 10.64 14.22 -13.97
C GLU A 205 11.27 12.85 -14.24
N GLU A 206 11.63 12.11 -13.18
CA GLU A 206 12.15 10.74 -13.25
C GLU A 206 11.20 9.82 -14.03
N ALA A 207 9.89 9.87 -13.74
CA ALA A 207 8.86 9.13 -14.46
C ALA A 207 8.79 9.46 -15.95
N GLN A 208 8.89 10.75 -16.32
CA GLN A 208 8.89 11.16 -17.73
C GLN A 208 10.16 10.71 -18.47
N GLU A 209 11.31 10.76 -17.80
CA GLU A 209 12.58 10.30 -18.37
C GLU A 209 12.58 8.79 -18.59
N GLU A 210 12.16 8.00 -17.60
CA GLU A 210 12.04 6.55 -17.72
C GLU A 210 11.08 6.16 -18.84
N ARG A 211 9.91 6.78 -18.91
CA ARG A 211 8.93 6.51 -19.97
C ARG A 211 9.51 6.77 -21.37
N LYS A 212 10.23 7.89 -21.55
CA LYS A 212 10.92 8.18 -22.82
C LYS A 212 11.99 7.14 -23.14
N GLN A 213 12.75 6.68 -22.14
CA GLN A 213 13.76 5.63 -22.33
C GLN A 213 13.12 4.30 -22.72
N GLU A 214 12.00 3.93 -22.12
CA GLU A 214 11.23 2.72 -22.46
C GLU A 214 10.68 2.78 -23.88
N GLU A 215 10.10 3.92 -24.27
CA GLU A 215 9.62 4.18 -25.64
C GLU A 215 10.78 4.06 -26.65
N GLN A 216 11.97 4.61 -26.34
CA GLN A 216 13.16 4.53 -27.19
C GLN A 216 13.77 3.13 -27.27
N ARG A 217 13.67 2.32 -26.20
CA ARG A 217 14.18 0.93 -26.16
C ARG A 217 13.31 -0.07 -26.91
N GLY A 218 12.15 0.36 -27.42
CA GLY A 218 11.37 -0.41 -28.39
C GLY A 218 10.30 -1.30 -27.75
N GLY A 219 9.21 -0.70 -27.31
CA GLY A 219 8.01 -1.47 -27.01
C GLY A 219 6.80 -0.61 -26.67
N ALA A 220 6.11 -0.13 -27.70
CA ALA A 220 4.66 -0.12 -27.62
C ALA A 220 4.22 -1.58 -27.38
N ALA A 221 4.01 -1.95 -26.13
CA ALA A 221 3.15 -3.07 -25.79
C ALA A 221 1.78 -2.49 -25.40
N PRO A 222 0.68 -3.07 -25.89
CA PRO A 222 -0.67 -2.51 -25.80
C PRO A 222 -1.17 -2.31 -24.37
#